data_AF-A0A838JMT8-F1
#
_entry.id   AF-A0A838JMT8-F1
#
_cell.length_a   1.000
_cell.length_b   1.000
_cell.length_c   1.000
_cell.angle_alpha   90.00
_cell.angle_beta   90.00
_cell.angle_gamma   90.00
#
_symmetry.space_group_name_H-M   'P 1'
#
loop_
_entity.id
_entity.type
_entity.pdbx_description
1 polymer ?
#
loop_
_entity_poly.entity_id
_entity_poly.type
_entity_poly.pdbx_seq_one_letter_code
_entity_poly.pdbx_strand_id
1 'polypeptide(L)'
;MAPSAAVHRADLQALLVREAGEVTLRLDAELVGFKQEDEISVRVVLVGGSEAHADILVGADGLRSKIRTRLFGSEKPHYAAGGGGAESLGREPHRRFLLRFWYRGTSDESGV
;
A
#
# COMPACT_ATOMS: atom_id res chain seq x y z
N MET A 1 -13.21 11.33 25.60
CA MET A 1 -13.35 9.93 25.16
C MET A 1 -13.99 9.98 23.79
N ALA A 2 -13.31 9.54 22.74
CA ALA A 2 -13.92 9.47 21.41
C ALA A 2 -14.80 8.22 21.32
N PRO A 3 -15.95 8.27 20.64
CA PRO A 3 -16.77 7.08 20.42
C PRO A 3 -15.99 6.07 19.59
N SER A 4 -16.04 4.79 19.98
CA SER A 4 -15.50 3.67 19.22
C SER A 4 -16.64 2.76 18.75
N ALA A 5 -16.49 2.21 17.55
CA ALA A 5 -17.42 1.25 16.97
C ALA A 5 -16.66 -0.01 16.55
N ALA A 6 -17.26 -1.16 16.78
CA ALA A 6 -16.77 -2.43 16.26
C ALA A 6 -17.50 -2.74 14.95
N VAL A 7 -16.73 -3.16 13.94
CA VAL A 7 -17.26 -3.60 12.64
C VAL A 7 -16.49 -4.81 12.19
N HIS A 8 -17.16 -5.73 11.49
CA HIS A 8 -16.50 -6.88 10.91
C HIS A 8 -15.56 -6.44 9.78
N ARG A 9 -14.38 -7.06 9.68
CA ARG A 9 -13.36 -6.68 8.69
C ARG A 9 -13.90 -6.75 7.26
N ALA A 10 -14.65 -7.80 6.93
CA ALA A 10 -15.20 -7.97 5.59
C ALA A 10 -16.21 -6.87 5.24
N ASP A 11 -17.04 -6.47 6.21
CA ASP A 11 -18.08 -5.46 6.01
C ASP A 11 -17.45 -4.07 5.82
N LEU A 12 -16.43 -3.76 6.62
CA LEU A 12 -15.66 -2.52 6.44
C LEU A 12 -14.96 -2.48 5.08
N GLN A 13 -14.39 -3.60 4.62
CA GLN A 13 -13.77 -3.67 3.31
C GLN A 13 -14.77 -3.48 2.18
N ALA A 14 -15.93 -4.14 2.25
CA ALA A 14 -17.00 -3.98 1.27
C ALA A 14 -17.52 -2.54 1.24
N LEU A 15 -17.68 -1.92 2.42
CA LEU A 15 -18.05 -0.52 2.56
C LEU A 15 -17.01 0.41 1.89
N LEU A 16 -15.72 0.24 2.20
CA LEU A 16 -14.66 1.05 1.61
C LEU A 16 -14.61 0.93 0.09
N VAL A 17 -14.76 -0.28 -0.46
CA VAL A 17 -14.79 -0.48 -1.92
C VAL A 17 -15.99 0.22 -2.55
N ARG A 18 -17.16 0.14 -1.91
CA ARG A 18 -18.38 0.80 -2.39
C ARG A 18 -18.26 2.32 -2.41
N GLU A 19 -17.65 2.90 -1.38
CA GLU A 19 -17.56 4.36 -1.20
C GLU A 19 -16.29 4.98 -1.84
N ALA A 20 -15.36 4.17 -2.38
CA ALA A 20 -14.10 4.66 -2.93
C ALA A 20 -14.24 5.53 -4.19
N GLY A 21 -15.42 5.55 -4.83
CA GLY A 21 -15.67 6.31 -6.04
C GLY A 21 -14.96 5.70 -7.26
N GLU A 22 -14.36 6.55 -8.11
CA GLU A 22 -13.66 6.13 -9.31
C GLU A 22 -12.28 5.52 -9.00
N VAL A 23 -12.28 4.27 -8.57
CA VAL A 23 -11.07 3.47 -8.37
C VAL A 23 -11.13 2.21 -9.22
N THR A 24 -10.13 2.02 -10.07
CA THR A 24 -9.95 0.76 -10.80
C THR A 24 -9.39 -0.29 -9.84
N LEU A 25 -10.26 -1.20 -9.39
CA LEU A 25 -9.87 -2.33 -8.56
C LEU A 25 -9.56 -3.55 -9.44
N ARG A 26 -8.27 -3.94 -9.52
CA ARG A 26 -7.86 -5.18 -10.16
C ARG A 26 -7.50 -6.24 -9.12
N LEU A 27 -8.33 -7.26 -9.03
CA LEU A 27 -8.06 -8.46 -8.23
C LEU A 27 -7.14 -9.41 -8.99
N ASP A 28 -6.62 -10.42 -8.28
CA ASP A 28 -5.67 -11.40 -8.84
C ASP A 28 -4.40 -10.77 -9.45
N ALA A 29 -4.04 -9.57 -8.96
CA ALA A 29 -2.89 -8.80 -9.42
C ALA A 29 -1.77 -8.81 -8.36
N GLU A 30 -1.13 -9.96 -8.20
CA GLU A 30 -0.03 -10.09 -7.24
C GLU A 30 1.26 -9.46 -7.78
N LEU A 31 1.80 -8.47 -7.07
CA LEU A 31 3.09 -7.87 -7.40
C LEU A 31 4.25 -8.83 -7.08
N VAL A 32 5.18 -8.98 -8.02
CA VAL A 32 6.44 -9.73 -7.83
C VAL A 32 7.67 -8.87 -8.00
N GLY A 33 7.54 -7.70 -8.62
CA GLY A 33 8.59 -6.71 -8.63
C GLY A 33 8.16 -5.33 -9.05
N PHE A 34 9.06 -4.38 -8.82
CA PHE A 34 8.94 -3.04 -9.35
C PHE A 34 10.33 -2.43 -9.50
N LYS A 35 10.42 -1.40 -10.33
CA LYS A 35 11.61 -0.61 -10.57
C LYS A 35 11.18 0.83 -10.87
N GLN A 36 11.88 1.78 -10.26
CA GLN A 36 11.79 3.18 -10.67
C GLN A 36 12.56 3.32 -12.00
N GLU A 37 11.89 3.75 -13.06
CA GLU A 37 12.51 3.87 -14.38
C GLU A 37 13.09 5.28 -14.60
N ASP A 38 12.43 6.31 -14.08
CA ASP A 38 12.88 7.70 -14.10
C ASP A 38 12.43 8.45 -12.82
N GLU A 39 12.52 9.78 -12.79
CA GLU A 39 12.17 10.56 -11.59
C GLU A 39 10.68 10.51 -11.24
N ILE A 40 9.81 10.20 -12.20
CA ILE A 40 8.36 10.33 -12.05
C ILE A 40 7.59 9.04 -12.31
N SER A 41 8.24 7.94 -12.68
CA SER A 41 7.55 6.70 -13.05
C SER A 41 8.13 5.45 -12.38
N VAL A 42 7.22 4.54 -12.08
CA VAL A 42 7.50 3.21 -11.54
C VAL A 42 6.86 2.17 -12.44
N ARG A 43 7.69 1.22 -12.88
CA ARG A 43 7.24 0.00 -13.56
C ARG A 43 7.03 -1.10 -12.55
N VAL A 44 5.88 -1.75 -12.61
CA VAL A 44 5.46 -2.86 -11.74
C VAL A 44 5.35 -4.13 -12.58
N VAL A 45 5.86 -5.24 -12.03
CA VAL A 45 5.77 -6.58 -12.62
C VAL A 45 4.92 -7.45 -11.73
N LEU A 46 3.97 -8.15 -12.34
CA LEU A 46 2.97 -8.97 -11.66
C LEU A 46 3.22 -10.44 -11.90
N VAL A 47 2.56 -11.29 -11.11
CA VAL A 47 2.46 -12.72 -11.38
C VAL A 47 1.94 -12.92 -12.81
N GLY A 48 2.55 -13.86 -13.53
CA GLY A 48 2.28 -14.09 -14.96
C GLY A 48 3.08 -13.19 -15.91
N GLY A 49 3.91 -12.27 -15.39
CA GLY A 49 4.83 -11.46 -16.19
C GLY A 49 4.20 -10.22 -16.82
N SER A 50 2.92 -9.95 -16.55
CA SER A 50 2.28 -8.70 -16.98
C SER A 50 2.85 -7.48 -16.25
N GLU A 51 2.79 -6.34 -16.91
CA GLU A 51 3.42 -5.10 -16.46
C GLU A 51 2.42 -3.97 -16.35
N ALA A 52 2.67 -3.06 -15.41
CA ALA A 52 1.90 -1.83 -15.24
C ALA A 52 2.83 -0.66 -14.95
N HIS A 53 2.44 0.54 -15.37
CA HIS A 53 3.17 1.78 -15.13
C HIS A 53 2.31 2.72 -14.28
N ALA A 54 2.94 3.40 -13.33
CA ALA A 54 2.30 4.39 -12.48
C ALA A 54 3.31 5.45 -12.04
N ASP A 55 2.84 6.66 -11.74
CA ASP A 55 3.71 7.71 -11.24
C ASP A 55 4.17 7.44 -9.80
N ILE A 56 3.32 6.77 -9.02
CA ILE A 56 3.55 6.47 -7.60
C ILE A 56 3.13 5.03 -7.29
N LEU A 57 3.96 4.32 -6.52
CA LEU A 57 3.64 3.01 -5.95
C LEU A 57 3.46 3.12 -4.42
N VAL A 58 2.28 2.76 -3.91
CA VAL A 58 1.98 2.74 -2.48
C VAL A 58 1.94 1.30 -1.95
N GLY A 59 2.74 1.01 -0.93
CA GLY A 59 2.75 -0.29 -0.25
C GLY A 59 1.60 -0.47 0.73
N ALA A 60 0.48 -1.03 0.27
CA ALA A 60 -0.70 -1.37 1.08
C ALA A 60 -0.94 -2.89 1.20
N ASP A 61 0.11 -3.70 1.03
CA ASP A 61 0.10 -5.17 0.97
C ASP A 61 0.31 -5.86 2.34
N GLY A 62 0.14 -5.11 3.44
CA GLY A 62 -0.02 -5.64 4.78
C GLY A 62 1.25 -6.14 5.47
N LEU A 63 1.07 -7.03 6.46
CA LEU A 63 2.14 -7.48 7.36
C LEU A 63 3.30 -8.16 6.62
N ARG A 64 3.01 -8.89 5.54
CA ARG A 64 4.00 -9.62 4.71
C ARG A 64 4.33 -8.86 3.42
N SER A 65 4.36 -7.54 3.50
CA SER A 65 4.58 -6.65 2.36
C SER A 65 5.84 -6.99 1.55
N LYS A 66 5.65 -7.33 0.27
CA LYS A 66 6.74 -7.50 -0.69
C LYS A 66 7.35 -6.16 -1.06
N ILE A 67 6.53 -5.11 -1.09
CA ILE A 67 7.01 -3.75 -1.39
C ILE A 67 8.00 -3.30 -0.31
N ARG A 68 7.63 -3.42 0.96
CA ARG A 68 8.50 -3.09 2.10
C ARG A 68 9.79 -3.92 2.06
N THR A 69 9.68 -5.23 1.85
CA THR A 69 10.86 -6.11 1.78
C THR A 69 11.82 -5.71 0.66
N ARG A 70 11.32 -5.26 -0.50
CA ARG A 70 12.18 -4.86 -1.61
C ARG A 70 12.83 -3.48 -1.40
N LEU A 71 12.16 -2.56 -0.70
CA LEU A 71 12.71 -1.23 -0.40
C LEU A 71 13.74 -1.25 0.73
N PHE A 72 13.55 -2.07 1.76
CA PHE A 72 14.33 -1.99 3.00
C PHE A 72 15.02 -3.31 3.38
N GLY A 73 14.84 -4.37 2.60
CA GLY A 73 15.28 -5.72 2.95
C GLY A 73 14.26 -6.45 3.83
N SER A 74 14.55 -7.73 4.11
CA SER A 74 13.69 -8.56 4.95
C SER A 74 13.84 -8.20 6.43
N GLU A 75 12.81 -7.61 7.02
CA GLU A 75 12.70 -7.39 8.45
C GLU A 75 11.60 -8.28 9.04
N LYS A 76 11.86 -8.88 10.21
CA LYS A 76 10.85 -9.64 10.94
C LYS A 76 9.77 -8.69 11.43
N PRO A 77 8.48 -8.99 11.23
CA PRO A 77 7.42 -8.18 11.81
C PRO A 77 7.59 -8.12 13.33
N HIS A 78 7.59 -6.92 13.89
CA HIS A 78 7.57 -6.75 15.34
C HIS A 78 6.20 -7.17 15.85
N TYR A 79 6.12 -8.39 16.35
CA TYR A 79 4.94 -8.87 17.04
C TYR A 79 5.00 -8.39 18.50
N ALA A 80 4.12 -7.47 18.87
CA ALA A 80 3.89 -7.17 20.27
C ALA A 80 3.10 -8.34 20.87
N ALA A 81 3.81 -9.39 21.30
CA ALA A 81 3.20 -10.39 22.15
C ALA A 81 2.74 -9.67 23.43
N GLY A 82 1.45 -9.72 23.73
CA GLY A 82 0.93 -9.30 25.03
C GLY A 82 1.45 -10.26 26.10
N GLY A 83 2.67 -10.01 26.58
CA GLY A 83 3.34 -10.82 27.59
C GLY A 83 4.71 -10.20 27.89
N GLY A 84 4.88 -9.71 29.13
CA GLY A 84 6.01 -8.91 29.54
C GLY A 84 7.37 -9.59 29.37
N GLY A 85 8.36 -8.76 29.05
CA GLY A 85 9.77 -9.11 28.92
C GLY A 85 10.48 -8.01 28.13
N ALA A 86 10.95 -6.98 28.84
CA ALA A 86 11.63 -5.85 28.25
C ALA A 86 13.04 -6.28 27.80
N GLU A 87 13.29 -6.27 26.48
CA GLU A 87 14.65 -6.23 25.96
C GLU A 87 14.76 -5.20 24.81
N SER A 88 15.62 -4.21 25.09
CA SER A 88 16.16 -3.13 24.25
C SER A 88 15.22 -2.46 23.25
N LEU A 89 14.59 -1.37 23.69
CA LEU A 89 14.08 -0.30 22.83
C LEU A 89 15.28 0.41 22.16
N GLY A 90 15.73 -0.12 21.03
CA GLY A 90 16.39 0.66 20.01
C GLY A 90 15.37 1.63 19.41
N ARG A 91 15.20 2.77 20.05
CA ARG A 91 14.34 3.86 19.58
C ARG A 91 15.10 4.63 18.50
N GLU A 92 14.82 4.34 17.23
CA GLU A 92 15.26 5.12 16.08
C GLU A 92 14.08 5.91 15.46
N PRO A 93 14.35 7.09 14.86
CA PRO A 93 13.40 8.20 14.85
C PRO A 93 12.35 8.06 13.74
N HIS A 94 11.11 8.34 14.13
CA HIS A 94 10.09 9.06 13.35
C HIS A 94 10.32 9.12 11.82
N ARG A 95 10.12 8.00 11.10
CA ARG A 95 10.11 8.03 9.64
C ARG A 95 8.80 8.65 9.18
N ARG A 96 8.89 9.90 8.76
CA ARG A 96 7.84 10.74 8.18
C ARG A 96 7.17 9.99 7.02
N PHE A 97 5.97 9.47 7.26
CA PHE A 97 5.07 9.05 6.18
C PHE A 97 4.58 10.30 5.46
N LEU A 98 5.26 10.67 4.37
CA LEU A 98 4.75 11.65 3.42
C LEU A 98 3.78 10.92 2.49
N LEU A 99 2.54 10.76 2.95
CA LEU A 99 1.42 10.39 2.10
C LEU A 99 0.88 11.67 1.47
N ARG A 100 1.20 11.89 0.18
CA ARG A 100 0.45 12.81 -0.67
C ARG A 100 -0.25 11.96 -1.73
N PHE A 101 -1.55 11.79 -1.56
CA PHE A 101 -2.41 11.19 -2.59
C PHE A 101 -2.52 12.14 -3.77
N TRP A 102 -2.52 11.63 -5.00
CA TRP A 102 -3.45 12.11 -6.02
C TRP A 102 -3.65 11.15 -7.20
N TYR A 103 -4.91 11.09 -7.64
CA TYR A 103 -5.49 10.44 -8.82
C TYR A 103 -5.31 11.37 -10.03
N ARG A 104 -4.92 10.88 -11.21
CA ARG A 104 -5.11 11.66 -12.45
C ARG A 104 -6.01 10.87 -13.38
N GLY A 105 -7.30 11.17 -13.34
CA GLY A 105 -8.22 10.81 -14.40
C GLY A 105 -7.74 11.45 -15.69
N THR A 106 -7.37 10.64 -16.67
CA THR A 106 -7.23 11.11 -18.04
C THR A 106 -8.62 11.18 -18.64
N SER A 107 -9.21 12.37 -18.62
CA SER A 107 -10.21 12.76 -19.61
C SER A 107 -9.50 13.71 -20.59
N ASP A 108 -9.01 13.13 -21.69
CA ASP A 108 -8.87 13.78 -22.99
C ASP A 108 -9.78 12.97 -23.92
N GLU A 109 -10.53 13.49 -24.87
CA GLU A 109 -10.97 14.83 -25.26
C GLU A 109 -11.96 14.51 -26.40
N SER A 110 -13.11 15.16 -26.49
CA SER A 110 -13.81 15.24 -27.78
C SER A 110 -14.59 16.55 -27.85
N GLY A 111 -13.84 17.62 -28.07
CA GLY A 111 -14.34 18.79 -28.78
C GLY A 111 -14.37 18.47 -30.27
N VAL A 112 -15.57 18.42 -30.83
CA VAL A 112 -15.90 18.89 -32.19
C VAL A 112 -17.17 19.72 -32.06
#